data_AF-A0AAD4HMZ9-F1
#
_entry.id   AF-A0AAD4HMZ9-F1
#
_cell.length_a   1.000
_cell.length_b   1.000
_cell.length_c   1.000
_cell.angle_alpha   90.00
_cell.angle_beta   90.00
_cell.angle_gamma   90.00
#
_symmetry.space_group_name_H-M   'P 1'
#
loop_
_entity.id
_entity.type
_entity.pdbx_description
1 polymer ?
#
loop_
_entity_poly.entity_id
_entity_poly.type
_entity_poly.pdbx_seq_one_letter_code
_entity_poly.pdbx_strand_id
1 'polypeptide(L)'
;MLLLLQMDKTQIGCSNVEACMIPGAIAAYQLNNNKRQERGLHPLDAMTMPCITMIGTRPTFYLVPVTKALSDAVISCQYPSARTEVLKCEVAGDHNGGIEAPEHRGMALQYYVAFKSLAKSHWEKFLR
;
A
#
# COMPACT_ATOMS: atom_id res chain seq x y z
N MET A 1 10.87 2.63 -11.93
CA MET A 1 10.79 3.17 -10.55
C MET A 1 9.45 2.75 -10.02
N LEU A 2 9.40 2.12 -8.85
CA LEU A 2 8.19 1.49 -8.33
C LEU A 2 7.98 1.97 -6.91
N LEU A 3 6.89 2.71 -6.69
CA LEU A 3 6.65 3.44 -5.45
C LEU A 3 5.90 2.56 -4.44
N LEU A 4 6.48 2.40 -3.25
CA LEU A 4 5.85 1.82 -2.08
C LEU A 4 5.32 2.96 -1.20
N LEU A 5 4.10 2.80 -0.69
CA LEU A 5 3.46 3.86 0.08
C LEU A 5 3.58 3.58 1.57
N GLN A 6 4.30 4.46 2.27
CA GLN A 6 4.40 4.45 3.73
C GLN A 6 3.70 5.69 4.27
N MET A 7 2.68 5.50 5.10
CA MET A 7 2.00 6.60 5.81
C MET A 7 2.28 6.55 7.30
N ASP A 8 2.69 7.70 7.83
CA ASP A 8 2.72 7.96 9.27
C ASP A 8 1.53 8.84 9.65
N LYS A 9 0.73 8.38 10.61
CA LYS A 9 -0.48 9.08 11.09
C LYS A 9 -0.14 10.39 11.81
N THR A 10 1.10 10.61 12.24
CA THR A 10 1.48 11.84 12.96
C THR A 10 1.61 13.08 12.06
N GLN A 11 1.71 12.92 10.73
CA GLN A 11 1.92 14.04 9.80
C GLN A 11 0.69 14.47 9.01
N ILE A 12 -0.38 13.69 8.99
CA ILE A 12 -1.59 13.98 8.22
C ILE A 12 -2.75 13.86 9.20
N GLY A 13 -3.59 14.90 9.32
CA GLY A 13 -4.79 14.95 10.17
C GLY A 13 -5.89 13.96 9.75
N CYS A 14 -5.50 12.75 9.37
CA CYS A 14 -6.32 11.70 8.85
C CYS A 14 -6.84 10.84 10.00
N SER A 15 -8.09 11.06 10.37
CA SER A 15 -8.78 10.25 11.37
C SER A 15 -8.89 8.79 10.92
N ASN A 16 -9.11 8.56 9.62
CA ASN A 16 -9.22 7.25 8.99
C ASN A 16 -8.04 6.95 8.05
N VAL A 17 -7.15 6.05 8.49
CA VAL A 17 -5.95 5.64 7.75
C VAL A 17 -6.26 5.11 6.35
N GLU A 18 -7.32 4.32 6.19
CA GLU A 18 -7.68 3.71 4.90
C GLU A 18 -8.16 4.77 3.90
N ALA A 19 -8.87 5.79 4.39
CA ALA A 19 -9.33 6.91 3.57
C ALA A 19 -8.17 7.73 2.99
N CYS A 20 -7.01 7.76 3.65
CA CYS A 20 -5.81 8.41 3.11
C CYS A 20 -4.95 7.46 2.26
N MET A 21 -4.81 6.21 2.70
CA MET A 21 -3.92 5.25 2.06
C MET A 21 -4.41 4.84 0.66
N ILE A 22 -5.72 4.61 0.49
CA ILE A 22 -6.28 4.15 -0.79
C ILE A 22 -6.07 5.16 -1.93
N PRO A 23 -6.38 6.47 -1.78
CA PRO A 23 -6.05 7.46 -2.80
C PRO A 23 -4.56 7.51 -3.14
N GLY A 24 -3.69 7.38 -2.13
CA GLY A 24 -2.25 7.32 -2.32
C GLY A 24 -1.84 6.13 -3.19
N ALA A 25 -2.40 4.94 -2.95
CA ALA A 25 -2.12 3.75 -3.75
C ALA A 25 -2.52 3.95 -5.22
N ILE A 26 -3.67 4.58 -5.46
CA ILE A 26 -4.15 4.92 -6.82
C ILE A 26 -3.20 5.92 -7.49
N ALA A 27 -2.79 6.98 -6.79
CA ALA A 27 -1.84 7.95 -7.30
C ALA A 27 -0.47 7.32 -7.65
N ALA A 28 0.00 6.40 -6.81
CA ALA A 28 1.24 5.66 -7.06
C ALA A 28 1.13 4.74 -8.29
N TYR A 29 -0.01 4.07 -8.49
CA TYR A 29 -0.29 3.31 -9.72
C TYR A 29 -0.26 4.20 -10.97
N GLN A 30 -0.94 5.35 -10.93
CA GLN A 30 -0.96 6.33 -12.01
C GLN A 30 0.45 6.81 -12.36
N LEU A 31 1.22 7.21 -11.35
CA LEU A 31 2.60 7.66 -11.52
C LEU A 31 3.50 6.56 -12.07
N ASN A 32 3.37 5.32 -11.58
CA ASN A 32 4.12 4.18 -12.09
C ASN A 32 3.84 3.94 -13.57
N ASN A 33 2.57 3.98 -13.99
CA ASN A 33 2.17 3.82 -15.40
C ASN A 33 2.65 4.98 -16.28
N ASN A 34 2.57 6.22 -15.80
CA ASN A 34 3.14 7.37 -16.51
C ASN A 34 4.65 7.19 -16.74
N LYS A 35 5.40 6.76 -15.70
CA LYS A 35 6.84 6.46 -15.81
C LYS A 35 7.15 5.29 -16.74
N ARG A 36 6.23 4.34 -16.92
CA ARG A 36 6.38 3.26 -17.92
C ARG A 36 6.24 3.82 -19.32
N GLN A 37 5.22 4.64 -19.57
CA GLN A 37 5.01 5.28 -20.87
C GLN A 37 6.16 6.20 -21.28
N GLU A 38 6.69 7.00 -20.34
CA GLU A 38 7.89 7.82 -20.56
C GLU A 38 9.10 6.99 -21.02
N ARG A 39 9.13 5.69 -20.68
CA ARG A 39 10.19 4.74 -21.06
C ARG A 39 9.83 3.89 -22.29
N GLY A 40 8.73 4.21 -22.99
CA GLY A 40 8.24 3.44 -24.14
C GLY A 40 7.64 2.08 -23.77
N LEU A 41 7.37 1.82 -22.49
CA LEU A 41 6.71 0.59 -22.04
C LEU A 41 5.19 0.78 -21.99
N HIS A 42 4.46 -0.29 -22.29
CA HIS A 42 3.00 -0.28 -22.13
C HIS A 42 2.59 -0.09 -20.66
N PRO A 43 1.56 0.74 -20.39
CA PRO A 43 0.90 0.78 -19.08
C PRO A 43 0.42 -0.60 -18.68
N LEU A 44 0.41 -0.86 -17.38
CA LEU A 44 -0.16 -2.07 -16.80
C LEU A 44 -1.62 -1.80 -16.47
N ASP A 45 -2.51 -2.74 -16.79
CA ASP A 45 -3.94 -2.62 -16.48
C ASP A 45 -4.25 -2.91 -15.00
N ALA A 46 -3.33 -3.55 -14.28
CA ALA A 46 -3.49 -3.82 -12.86
C ALA A 46 -2.13 -3.89 -12.15
N MET A 47 -2.06 -3.34 -10.93
CA MET A 47 -0.91 -3.43 -10.04
C MET A 47 -1.39 -3.57 -8.60
N THR A 48 -0.84 -4.54 -7.88
CA THR A 48 -1.04 -4.61 -6.42
C THR A 48 -0.07 -3.64 -5.77
N MET A 49 -0.57 -2.62 -5.07
CA MET A 49 0.22 -1.64 -4.34
C MET A 49 0.37 -2.09 -2.87
N PRO A 50 1.57 -2.46 -2.42
CA PRO A 50 1.88 -2.67 -1.03
C PRO A 50 1.92 -1.32 -0.32
N CYS A 51 1.19 -1.22 0.79
CA CYS A 51 1.17 -0.05 1.63
C CYS A 51 1.42 -0.43 3.08
N ILE A 52 2.09 0.46 3.82
CA ILE A 52 2.36 0.30 5.25
C ILE A 52 1.87 1.55 5.95
N THR A 53 1.11 1.38 7.02
CA THR A 53 0.66 2.49 7.85
C THR A 53 1.09 2.25 9.28
N MET A 54 1.44 3.30 10.00
CA MET A 54 1.80 3.21 11.42
C MET A 54 0.79 3.98 12.27
N ILE A 55 0.16 3.31 13.24
CA ILE A 55 -0.61 3.97 14.31
C ILE A 55 0.16 3.72 15.61
N GLY A 56 0.72 4.80 16.18
CA GLY A 56 1.64 4.70 17.30
C GLY A 56 2.84 3.82 16.92
N THR A 57 2.91 2.64 17.52
CA THR A 57 4.05 1.73 17.42
C THR A 57 3.81 0.50 16.55
N ARG A 58 2.61 0.39 15.99
CA ARG A 58 2.14 -0.84 15.35
C ARG A 58 1.97 -0.62 13.85
N PRO A 59 2.72 -1.36 13.01
CA PRO A 59 2.49 -1.34 11.58
C PRO A 59 1.23 -2.13 11.23
N THR A 60 0.49 -1.59 10.28
CA THR A 60 -0.52 -2.31 9.52
C THR A 60 -0.08 -2.37 8.07
N PHE A 61 -0.16 -3.57 7.49
CA PHE A 61 0.29 -3.86 6.15
C PHE A 61 -0.92 -4.06 5.24
N TYR A 62 -0.86 -3.53 4.04
CA TYR A 62 -1.94 -3.59 3.06
C TYR A 62 -1.42 -4.04 1.70
N LEU A 63 -2.25 -4.79 0.99
CA LEU A 63 -2.11 -5.01 -0.45
C LEU A 63 -3.36 -4.46 -1.14
N VAL A 64 -3.19 -3.38 -1.89
CA VAL A 64 -4.27 -2.68 -2.59
C VAL A 64 -4.19 -3.03 -4.08
N PRO A 65 -5.06 -3.91 -4.61
CA PRO A 65 -5.12 -4.14 -6.04
C PRO A 65 -5.72 -2.91 -6.74
N VAL A 66 -4.88 -2.14 -7.43
CA VAL A 66 -5.33 -1.01 -8.24
C VAL A 66 -5.44 -1.47 -9.70
N THR A 67 -6.60 -1.27 -10.29
CA THR A 67 -6.85 -1.54 -11.71
C THR A 67 -6.97 -0.25 -12.50
N LYS A 68 -6.81 -0.35 -13.81
CA LYS A 68 -7.09 0.74 -14.74
C LYS A 68 -8.51 1.25 -14.59
N ALA A 69 -9.49 0.34 -14.51
CA ALA A 69 -10.90 0.72 -14.32
C ALA A 69 -11.11 1.54 -13.02
N LEU A 70 -10.45 1.16 -11.92
CA LEU A 70 -10.48 1.93 -10.67
C LEU A 70 -9.85 3.31 -10.84
N SER A 71 -8.67 3.38 -11.48
CA SER A 71 -7.99 4.64 -11.75
C SER A 71 -8.82 5.57 -12.64
N ASP A 72 -9.39 5.04 -13.73
CA ASP A 72 -10.18 5.79 -14.69
C ASP A 72 -11.48 6.30 -14.06
N ALA A 73 -12.13 5.51 -13.19
CA ALA A 73 -13.27 5.95 -12.41
C ALA A 73 -12.93 7.14 -11.50
N VAL A 74 -11.79 7.09 -10.80
CA VAL A 74 -11.33 8.21 -9.96
C VAL A 74 -11.02 9.46 -10.81
N ILE A 75 -10.33 9.30 -11.94
CA ILE A 75 -10.00 10.42 -12.86
C ILE A 75 -11.27 11.08 -13.41
N SER A 76 -12.28 10.28 -13.75
CA SER A 76 -13.55 10.75 -14.31
C SER A 76 -14.58 11.18 -13.26
N CYS A 77 -14.19 11.19 -11.97
CA CYS A 77 -15.08 11.47 -10.83
C CYS A 77 -16.32 10.56 -10.81
N GLN A 78 -16.18 9.31 -11.24
CA GLN A 78 -17.23 8.29 -11.23
C GLN A 78 -17.03 7.28 -10.11
N TYR A 79 -18.13 6.69 -9.65
CA TYR A 79 -18.05 5.55 -8.74
C TYR A 79 -17.55 4.31 -9.51
N PRO A 80 -16.55 3.57 -9.00
CA PRO A 80 -16.07 2.36 -9.67
C PRO A 80 -17.17 1.31 -9.77
N SER A 81 -17.39 0.77 -10.96
CA SER A 81 -18.37 -0.30 -11.19
C SER A 81 -17.93 -1.64 -10.58
N ALA A 82 -16.62 -1.86 -10.49
CA ALA A 82 -16.03 -3.06 -9.90
C ALA A 82 -15.62 -2.82 -8.45
N ARG A 83 -16.03 -3.72 -7.55
CA ARG A 83 -15.56 -3.73 -6.16
C ARG A 83 -14.07 -4.03 -6.11
N THR A 84 -13.34 -3.26 -5.32
CA THR A 84 -11.92 -3.51 -5.01
C THR A 84 -11.81 -4.13 -3.63
N GLU A 85 -11.13 -5.27 -3.53
CA GLU A 85 -10.89 -5.97 -2.26
C GLU A 85 -9.44 -5.72 -1.81
N VAL A 86 -9.28 -5.09 -0.65
CA VAL A 86 -7.97 -4.77 -0.08
C VAL A 86 -7.63 -5.81 0.99
N LEU A 87 -6.44 -6.42 0.89
CA LEU A 87 -5.94 -7.29 1.94
C LEU A 87 -5.27 -6.45 3.02
N LYS A 88 -5.59 -6.74 4.28
CA LYS A 88 -5.08 -6.05 5.46
C LYS A 88 -4.50 -7.07 6.44
N CYS A 89 -3.32 -6.78 6.96
CA CYS A 89 -2.65 -7.58 7.97
C CYS A 89 -2.21 -6.67 9.13
N GLU A 90 -2.74 -6.95 10.32
CA GLU A 90 -2.37 -6.27 11.56
C GLU A 90 -1.41 -7.15 12.35
N VAL A 91 -0.38 -6.54 12.95
CA VAL A 91 0.52 -7.27 13.85
C VAL A 91 -0.24 -7.60 15.14
N ALA A 92 -0.38 -8.89 15.44
CA ALA A 92 -1.00 -9.38 16.67
C ALA A 92 -0.21 -8.92 17.91
N GLY A 93 -0.89 -8.59 19.01
CA GLY A 93 -0.27 -8.15 20.27
C GLY A 93 -1.17 -7.24 21.12
N ASP A 94 -0.83 -7.04 22.38
CA ASP A 94 -1.61 -6.22 23.32
C ASP A 94 -1.46 -4.71 23.02
N HIS A 95 -2.52 -3.92 23.18
CA HIS A 95 -2.53 -2.49 22.83
C HIS A 95 -1.72 -1.62 23.80
N ASN A 96 -1.34 -2.17 24.96
CA ASN A 96 -0.73 -1.44 26.06
C ASN A 96 0.81 -1.45 26.10
N GLY A 97 1.48 -2.28 25.29
CA GLY A 97 2.94 -2.32 25.25
C GLY A 97 3.46 -1.58 24.04
N GLY A 98 3.90 -0.33 24.21
CA GLY A 98 4.56 0.44 23.14
C GLY A 98 5.85 -0.23 22.61
N ILE A 99 6.68 0.54 21.92
CA ILE A 99 8.01 0.10 21.42
C ILE A 99 8.92 -0.35 22.57
N GLU A 100 8.58 -0.09 23.84
CA GLU A 100 9.44 -0.39 24.99
C GLU A 100 9.77 -1.87 25.14
N ALA A 101 8.87 -2.78 24.77
CA ALA A 101 9.14 -4.23 24.81
C ALA A 101 9.90 -4.69 23.55
N PRO A 102 11.12 -5.27 23.68
CA PRO A 102 11.91 -5.77 22.55
C PRO A 102 11.18 -6.82 21.69
N GLU A 103 10.32 -7.63 22.32
CA GLU A 103 9.48 -8.63 21.65
C GLU A 103 8.51 -8.04 20.63
N HIS A 104 7.90 -6.89 20.92
CA HIS A 104 7.00 -6.20 19.98
C HIS A 104 7.76 -5.66 18.75
N ARG A 105 9.01 -5.20 18.93
CA ARG A 105 9.87 -4.79 17.81
C ARG A 105 10.24 -5.99 16.95
N GLY A 106 10.62 -7.11 17.57
CA GLY A 106 10.96 -8.35 16.89
C GLY A 106 9.82 -8.84 16.00
N MET A 107 8.59 -8.88 16.54
CA MET A 107 7.41 -9.27 15.78
C MET A 107 7.10 -8.31 14.63
N ALA A 108 7.11 -6.99 14.87
CA ALA A 108 6.86 -6.00 13.81
C ALA A 108 7.87 -6.13 12.66
N LEU A 109 9.15 -6.37 12.97
CA LEU A 109 10.20 -6.60 11.98
C LEU A 109 10.01 -7.92 11.23
N GLN A 110 9.61 -9.00 11.90
CA GLN A 110 9.29 -10.27 11.23
C GLN A 110 8.15 -10.11 10.22
N TYR A 111 7.08 -9.41 10.61
CA TYR A 111 5.97 -9.10 9.70
C TYR A 111 6.43 -8.22 8.54
N TYR A 112 7.26 -7.21 8.79
CA TYR A 112 7.83 -6.37 7.74
C TYR A 112 8.67 -7.18 6.74
N VAL A 113 9.52 -8.10 7.21
CA VAL A 113 10.34 -8.95 6.35
C VAL A 113 9.46 -9.87 5.50
N ALA A 114 8.46 -10.50 6.10
CA ALA A 114 7.50 -11.34 5.38
C ALA A 114 6.73 -10.53 4.33
N PHE A 115 6.23 -9.35 4.72
CA PHE A 115 5.52 -8.43 3.84
C PHE A 115 6.39 -7.94 2.69
N LYS A 116 7.66 -7.62 2.94
CA LYS A 116 8.60 -7.21 1.90
C LYS A 116 8.81 -8.30 0.85
N SER A 117 8.96 -9.55 1.29
CA SER A 117 9.08 -10.71 0.38
C SER A 117 7.80 -10.90 -0.45
N LEU A 118 6.63 -10.75 0.16
CA LEU A 118 5.34 -10.80 -0.52
C LEU A 118 5.18 -9.64 -1.52
N ALA A 119 5.44 -8.41 -1.11
CA ALA A 119 5.39 -7.24 -1.97
C ALA A 119 6.31 -7.39 -3.20
N LYS A 120 7.51 -7.96 -2.99
CA LYS A 120 8.46 -8.26 -4.06
C LYS A 120 7.87 -9.25 -5.07
N SER A 121 7.24 -10.34 -4.62
CA SER A 121 6.64 -11.32 -5.54
C SER A 121 5.52 -10.74 -6.41
N HIS A 122 4.75 -9.77 -5.89
CA HIS A 122 3.75 -9.04 -6.68
C HIS A 122 4.36 -8.16 -7.77
N TRP A 123 5.61 -7.72 -7.61
CA TRP A 123 6.26 -6.71 -8.44
C TRP A 123 7.37 -7.22 -9.33
N GLU A 124 7.98 -8.36 -9.02
CA GLU A 124 9.04 -8.97 -9.83
C GLU A 124 8.64 -9.17 -11.29
N LYS A 125 7.35 -9.43 -11.54
CA LYS A 125 6.79 -9.53 -12.90
C LYS A 125 6.85 -8.24 -13.72
N PHE A 126 7.00 -7.08 -13.07
CA PHE A 126 7.00 -5.77 -13.72
C PHE A 126 8.40 -5.13 -13.81
N LEU A 127 9.39 -5.74 -13.18
CA LEU A 127 10.78 -5.26 -13.12
C LEU A 127 11.68 -5.83 -14.24
N ARG A 128 11.08 -6.52 -15.22
CA ARG A 128 11.76 -7.02 -16.43
C ARG A 128 11.66 -6.01 -17.58
#